data_AF-A0A7W0TET9-F1
#
_entry.id   AF-A0A7W0TET9-F1
#
_cell.length_a   1.000
_cell.length_b   1.000
_cell.length_c   1.000
_cell.angle_alpha   90.00
_cell.angle_beta   90.00
_cell.angle_gamma   90.00
#
_symmetry.space_group_name_H-M   'P 1'
#
loop_
_entity.id
_entity.type
_entity.pdbx_description
1 polymer ?
#
loop_
_entity_poly.entity_id
_entity_poly.type
_entity_poly.pdbx_seq_one_letter_code
_entity_poly.pdbx_strand_id
1 'polypeptide(L)'
;MHRGGLLAHEQRLADRAVRAALGHEPAVRGHSAWMDAAFTSAAGIPTVVFGPDGAGAHAVEEWVDLASVRDCAEVLLATATAFCA
;
A
#
# COMPACT_ATOMS: atom_id res chain seq x y z
N MET A 1 12.71 9.55 20.16
CA MET A 1 11.45 9.37 20.91
C MET A 1 10.32 9.14 19.90
N HIS A 2 10.07 7.87 19.53
CA HIS A 2 8.95 7.52 18.65
C HIS A 2 7.67 7.62 19.48
N ARG A 3 6.90 8.71 19.33
CA ARG A 3 5.51 8.68 19.78
C ARG A 3 4.83 7.55 19.01
N GLY A 4 4.26 6.58 19.72
CA GLY A 4 3.32 5.62 19.16
C GLY A 4 2.17 6.40 18.55
N GLY A 5 2.28 6.69 17.26
CA GLY A 5 1.30 7.47 16.52
C GLY A 5 0.19 6.53 16.07
N LEU A 6 -1.06 6.94 16.29
CA LEU A 6 -2.16 6.38 15.52
C LEU A 6 -1.75 6.39 14.03
N LEU A 7 -1.93 5.26 13.34
CA LEU A 7 -1.74 5.17 11.89
C LEU A 7 -2.56 6.27 11.18
N ALA A 8 -2.13 6.72 10.00
CA ALA A 8 -2.92 7.67 9.23
C ALA A 8 -4.28 7.04 8.79
N HIS A 9 -5.26 7.86 8.42
CA HIS A 9 -6.61 7.38 8.11
C HIS A 9 -6.63 6.41 6.91
N GLU A 10 -5.92 6.79 5.85
CA GLU A 10 -5.66 6.04 4.63
C GLU A 10 -4.95 4.71 4.90
N GLN A 11 -3.96 4.69 5.80
CA GLN A 11 -3.27 3.47 6.20
C GLN A 11 -4.25 2.51 6.87
N ARG A 12 -5.10 2.99 7.78
CA ARG A 12 -6.11 2.14 8.44
C ARG A 12 -7.14 1.58 7.46
N LEU A 13 -7.51 2.35 6.42
CA LEU A 13 -8.42 1.86 5.37
C LEU A 13 -7.76 0.74 4.57
N ALA A 14 -6.53 0.96 4.11
CA ALA A 14 -5.75 -0.06 3.41
C ALA A 14 -5.56 -1.31 4.28
N ASP A 15 -5.22 -1.16 5.56
CA ASP A 15 -5.01 -2.32 6.43
C ASP A 15 -6.30 -3.12 6.68
N ARG A 16 -7.46 -2.46 6.71
CA ARG A 16 -8.74 -3.17 6.80
C ARG A 16 -9.07 -3.88 5.50
N ALA A 17 -8.81 -3.26 4.36
CA ALA A 17 -9.01 -3.86 3.06
C ALA A 17 -8.13 -5.11 2.87
N VAL A 18 -6.85 -5.05 3.26
CA VAL A 18 -5.95 -6.22 3.24
C VAL A 18 -6.47 -7.34 4.12
N ARG A 19 -6.84 -7.05 5.37
CA ARG A 19 -7.40 -8.07 6.28
C ARG A 19 -8.65 -8.74 5.71
N ALA A 20 -9.54 -7.94 5.11
CA ALA A 20 -10.79 -8.43 4.56
C ALA A 20 -10.59 -9.27 3.28
N ALA A 21 -9.68 -8.86 2.40
CA ALA A 21 -9.43 -9.53 1.13
C ALA A 21 -8.51 -10.75 1.29
N LEU A 22 -7.45 -10.64 2.09
CA LEU A 22 -6.34 -11.61 2.12
C LEU A 22 -6.28 -12.42 3.43
N GLY A 23 -7.09 -12.09 4.43
CA GLY A 23 -7.21 -12.86 5.67
C GLY A 23 -6.00 -12.76 6.62
N HIS A 24 -5.08 -11.82 6.39
CA HIS A 24 -3.92 -11.61 7.24
C HIS A 24 -3.63 -10.11 7.47
N GLU A 25 -2.73 -9.83 8.42
CA GLU A 25 -2.25 -8.47 8.67
C GLU A 25 -1.27 -8.02 7.58
N PRO A 26 -1.36 -6.78 7.08
CA PRO A 26 -0.33 -6.23 6.20
C PRO A 26 0.97 -5.93 6.96
N ALA A 27 2.07 -6.09 6.26
CA ALA A 27 3.38 -5.68 6.73
C ALA A 27 3.63 -4.19 6.41
N VAL A 28 3.70 -3.33 7.41
CA VAL A 28 4.20 -1.95 7.22
C VAL A 28 5.72 -1.97 7.21
N ARG A 29 6.33 -1.54 6.10
CA ARG A 29 7.78 -1.58 5.89
C ARG A 29 8.26 -0.27 5.27
N GLY A 30 9.50 0.12 5.60
CA GLY A 30 10.22 1.14 4.85
C GLY A 30 10.83 0.53 3.59
N HIS A 31 11.03 1.34 2.56
CA HIS A 31 11.67 0.92 1.32
C HIS A 31 12.75 1.93 0.92
N SER A 32 13.83 1.46 0.27
CA SER A 32 14.97 2.31 -0.10
C SER A 32 14.74 3.08 -1.40
N ALA A 33 13.80 2.66 -2.24
CA ALA A 33 13.47 3.40 -3.45
C ALA A 33 12.73 4.70 -3.12
N TRP A 34 13.01 5.75 -3.90
CA TRP A 34 12.26 6.99 -3.86
C TRP A 34 10.92 6.84 -4.59
N MET A 35 9.88 7.49 -4.08
CA MET A 35 8.55 7.48 -4.67
C MET A 35 7.93 8.88 -4.61
N ASP A 36 7.13 9.20 -5.63
CA ASP A 36 6.41 10.49 -5.71
C ASP A 36 5.41 10.70 -4.56
N ALA A 37 5.11 9.63 -3.80
CA ALA A 37 4.37 9.68 -2.54
C ALA A 37 4.94 10.70 -1.53
N ALA A 38 6.23 11.00 -1.60
CA ALA A 38 6.84 12.06 -0.79
C ALA A 38 6.23 13.45 -1.10
N PHE A 39 5.93 13.74 -2.37
CA PHE A 39 5.34 15.01 -2.78
C PHE A 39 3.87 15.12 -2.38
N THR A 40 3.09 14.06 -2.59
CA THR A 40 1.66 14.06 -2.22
C THR A 40 1.49 14.17 -0.70
N SER A 41 2.33 13.45 0.06
CA SER A 41 2.35 13.56 1.52
C SER A 41 2.76 14.96 1.99
N ALA A 42 3.82 15.55 1.40
CA ALA A 42 4.25 16.91 1.72
C ALA A 42 3.18 17.98 1.40
N ALA A 43 2.33 17.73 0.41
CA ALA A 43 1.19 18.58 0.08
C ALA A 43 -0.02 18.40 1.03
N GLY A 44 0.07 17.52 2.03
CA GLY A 44 -1.02 17.23 2.97
C GLY A 44 -2.11 16.33 2.40
N ILE A 45 -1.87 15.65 1.27
CA ILE A 45 -2.80 14.70 0.68
C ILE A 45 -2.63 13.35 1.42
N PRO A 46 -3.72 12.73 1.92
CA PRO A 46 -3.66 11.37 2.48
C PRO A 46 -3.00 10.41 1.49
N THR A 47 -1.90 9.78 1.89
CA THR A 47 -1.03 9.03 0.98
C THR A 47 -0.63 7.70 1.61
N VAL A 48 -0.88 6.61 0.88
CA VAL A 48 -0.39 5.26 1.21
C VAL A 48 0.19 4.63 -0.05
N VAL A 49 1.28 3.89 0.09
CA VAL A 49 1.88 3.10 -0.98
C VAL A 49 1.56 1.64 -0.77
N PHE A 50 1.00 0.99 -1.78
CA PHE A 50 0.64 -0.42 -1.77
C PHE A 50 0.73 -0.97 -3.20
N GLY A 51 1.21 -2.19 -3.36
CA GLY A 51 1.47 -2.79 -4.67
C GLY A 51 1.59 -4.31 -4.61
N PRO A 52 1.56 -4.98 -5.77
CA PRO A 52 1.72 -6.44 -5.86
C PRO A 52 3.15 -6.90 -5.57
N ASP A 53 3.31 -8.19 -5.35
CA ASP A 53 4.61 -8.82 -5.21
C ASP A 53 5.29 -8.95 -6.58
N GLY A 54 6.59 -8.68 -6.60
CA GLY A 54 7.41 -8.74 -7.79
C GLY A 54 8.85 -8.43 -7.46
N ALA A 55 9.72 -8.53 -8.46
CA ALA A 55 11.13 -8.20 -8.29
C ALA A 55 11.76 -7.75 -9.60
N GLY A 56 12.96 -7.17 -9.47
CA GLY A 56 13.76 -6.77 -10.62
C GLY A 56 13.22 -5.54 -11.33
N ALA A 57 12.52 -4.63 -10.65
CA ALA A 57 12.18 -3.33 -11.24
C ALA A 57 13.45 -2.68 -11.82
N HIS A 58 13.46 -2.45 -13.14
CA HIS A 58 14.62 -1.96 -13.92
C HIS A 58 15.78 -2.96 -14.13
N ALA A 59 15.60 -4.24 -13.84
CA ALA A 59 16.59 -5.29 -14.12
C ALA A 59 16.35 -5.93 -15.50
N VAL A 60 17.28 -6.79 -15.93
CA VAL A 60 17.12 -7.59 -17.16
C VAL A 60 15.92 -8.53 -17.05
N GLU A 61 15.74 -9.11 -15.87
CA GLU A 61 14.58 -9.94 -15.53
C GLU A 61 13.72 -9.16 -14.54
N GLU A 62 12.62 -8.63 -15.05
CA GLU A 62 11.58 -7.94 -14.28
C GLU A 62 10.31 -8.78 -14.32
N TRP A 63 9.70 -9.04 -13.16
CA TRP A 63 8.52 -9.88 -13.07
C TRP A 63 7.60 -9.47 -11.92
N VAL A 64 6.35 -9.93 -12.02
CA VAL A 64 5.29 -9.74 -11.01
C VAL A 64 4.54 -11.05 -10.80
N ASP A 65 4.12 -11.33 -9.56
CA ASP A 65 3.27 -12.49 -9.27
C ASP A 65 1.81 -12.17 -9.63
N LEU A 66 1.21 -13.00 -10.49
CA LEU A 66 -0.12 -12.72 -11.03
C LEU A 66 -1.24 -12.84 -10.00
N ALA A 67 -1.10 -13.70 -8.99
CA ALA A 67 -2.09 -13.80 -7.92
C ALA A 67 -2.06 -12.52 -7.07
N SER A 68 -0.86 -12.04 -6.72
CA SER A 68 -0.67 -10.79 -5.98
C SER A 68 -1.18 -9.55 -6.73
N VAL A 69 -1.16 -9.55 -8.07
CA VAL A 69 -1.76 -8.48 -8.88
C VAL A 69 -3.27 -8.43 -8.68
N ARG A 70 -3.93 -9.60 -8.70
CA ARG A 70 -5.36 -9.70 -8.46
C ARG A 70 -5.71 -9.25 -7.04
N ASP A 71 -4.99 -9.77 -6.06
CA ASP A 71 -5.14 -9.43 -4.65
C ASP A 71 -4.95 -7.92 -4.43
N CYS A 72 -3.94 -7.34 -5.07
CA CYS A 72 -3.67 -5.92 -5.01
C CYS A 72 -4.84 -5.09 -5.57
N ALA A 73 -5.40 -5.49 -6.71
CA ALA A 73 -6.56 -4.83 -7.29
C ALA A 73 -7.79 -4.88 -6.37
N GLU A 74 -8.05 -6.01 -5.73
CA GLU A 74 -9.16 -6.17 -4.78
C GLU A 74 -8.99 -5.25 -3.56
N VAL A 75 -7.77 -5.17 -3.00
CA VAL A 75 -7.46 -4.28 -1.88
C VAL A 75 -7.58 -2.81 -2.26
N LEU A 76 -7.09 -2.41 -3.44
CA LEU A 76 -7.19 -1.02 -3.92
C LEU A 76 -8.66 -0.61 -4.11
N LEU A 77 -9.49 -1.47 -4.70
CA LEU A 77 -10.91 -1.21 -4.89
C LEU A 77 -11.65 -1.05 -3.56
N ALA A 78 -11.41 -1.95 -2.60
CA ALA A 78 -12.03 -1.89 -1.29
C ALA A 78 -11.60 -0.63 -0.52
N THR A 79 -10.31 -0.28 -0.60
CA THR A 79 -9.76 0.94 0.03
C THR A 79 -10.39 2.20 -0.55
N ALA A 80 -10.44 2.31 -1.88
CA ALA A 80 -11.03 3.47 -2.56
C ALA A 80 -12.52 3.61 -2.25
N THR A 81 -13.26 2.50 -2.26
CA THR A 81 -14.69 2.48 -1.92
C THR A 81 -14.93 2.95 -0.49
N ALA A 82 -14.15 2.45 0.46
CA ALA A 82 -14.27 2.83 1.86
C ALA A 82 -13.78 4.26 2.16
N PHE A 83 -12.88 4.81 1.34
CA PHE A 83 -12.43 6.20 1.45
C PHE A 83 -13.50 7.20 1.01
N CYS A 84 -14.33 6.83 0.02
CA CYS A 84 -15.34 7.71 -0.57
C CYS A 84 -16.74 7.61 0.07
N ALA A 85 -16.93 6.70 1.04
CA ALA A 85 -18.19 6.52 1.76
C ALA A 85 -18.31 7.48 2.94
#